data_AF-A0AAF0JCE5-F1
#
_entry.id   AF-A0AAF0JCE5-F1
#
_cell.length_a   1.000
_cell.length_b   1.000
_cell.length_c   1.000
_cell.angle_alpha   90.00
_cell.angle_beta   90.00
_cell.angle_gamma   90.00
#
_symmetry.space_group_name_H-M   'P 1'
#
loop_
_entity.id
_entity.type
_entity.pdbx_description
1 polymer ?
#
loop_
_entity_poly.entity_id
_entity_poly.type
_entity_poly.pdbx_seq_one_letter_code
_entity_poly.pdbx_strand_id
1 'polypeptide(L)'
;MAKGAQKRMAASNNSAVKRLKYGFFLSNTIHLLLNFWAWRSAATLQWRYIALYVVSEAIAGTIGWQLTSMAHAGDDLRQSGLTAYMFDIVYITWFVHIATALVSRRFWWTYAVVRRSPLSRSAQPSQTAHQPVQEPQLTKRQAKQQARANRGSRQ
;
A
#
# COMPACT_ATOMS: atom_id res chain seq x y z
N MET A 1 10.18 40.85 -26.83
CA MET A 1 9.74 40.10 -25.63
C MET A 1 9.69 38.57 -25.81
N ALA A 2 9.53 38.03 -27.02
CA ALA A 2 9.45 36.58 -27.29
C ALA A 2 10.68 35.76 -26.86
N LYS A 3 11.90 36.26 -27.06
CA LYS A 3 13.14 35.56 -26.66
C LYS A 3 13.26 35.35 -25.14
N GLY A 4 12.69 36.25 -24.34
CA GLY A 4 12.69 36.14 -22.88
C GLY A 4 11.76 35.04 -22.37
N ALA A 5 10.58 34.91 -22.97
CA ALA A 5 9.63 33.84 -22.65
C ALA A 5 10.20 32.46 -23.01
N GLN A 6 10.75 32.29 -24.21
CA GLN A 6 11.38 31.05 -24.66
C GLN A 6 12.55 30.62 -23.74
N LYS A 7 13.38 31.57 -23.29
CA LYS A 7 14.48 31.28 -22.34
C LYS A 7 13.97 30.78 -21.00
N ARG A 8 12.87 31.35 -20.48
CA ARG A 8 12.24 30.91 -19.22
C ARG A 8 11.61 29.52 -19.37
N MET A 9 10.97 29.24 -20.50
CA MET A 9 10.40 27.92 -20.82
C MET A 9 11.49 26.85 -20.92
N ALA A 10 12.58 27.11 -21.65
CA ALA A 10 13.70 26.18 -21.77
C ALA A 10 14.36 25.87 -20.41
N ALA A 11 14.53 26.87 -19.54
CA ALA A 11 15.05 26.67 -18.19
C ALA A 11 14.12 25.80 -17.32
N SER A 12 12.81 26.02 -17.45
CA SER A 12 11.77 25.22 -16.77
C SER A 12 11.78 23.76 -17.26
N ASN A 13 11.82 23.56 -18.58
CA ASN A 13 11.88 22.23 -19.21
C ASN A 13 13.11 21.45 -18.78
N ASN A 14 14.30 22.07 -18.78
CA ASN A 14 15.53 21.42 -18.33
C ASN A 14 15.43 20.96 -16.87
N SER A 15 14.74 21.73 -16.02
CA SER A 15 14.49 21.37 -14.63
C SER A 15 13.50 20.20 -14.50
N ALA A 16 12.53 20.08 -15.41
CA ALA A 16 11.61 18.94 -15.47
C ALA A 16 12.30 17.66 -15.96
N VAL A 17 13.12 17.75 -17.02
CA VAL A 17 13.91 16.64 -17.54
C VAL A 17 14.91 16.13 -16.48
N LYS A 18 15.57 17.03 -15.74
CA LYS A 18 16.42 16.62 -14.62
C LYS A 18 15.67 15.82 -13.56
N ARG A 19 14.46 16.26 -13.19
CA ARG A 19 13.60 15.53 -12.24
C ARG A 19 13.21 14.15 -12.76
N LEU A 20 12.88 14.04 -14.05
CA LEU A 20 12.63 12.75 -14.71
C LEU A 20 13.84 11.81 -14.55
N LYS A 21 15.03 12.28 -14.95
CA LYS A 21 16.27 11.47 -14.86
C LYS A 21 16.57 11.04 -13.43
N TYR A 22 16.46 11.95 -12.46
CA TYR A 22 16.69 11.62 -11.05
C TYR A 22 15.65 10.64 -10.51
N GLY A 23 14.39 10.77 -10.90
CA GLY A 23 13.34 9.87 -10.45
C GLY A 23 13.46 8.45 -11.02
N PHE A 24 13.81 8.31 -12.32
CA PHE A 24 14.15 7.00 -12.89
C PHE A 24 15.35 6.37 -12.19
N PHE A 25 16.40 7.16 -11.96
CA PHE A 25 17.59 6.68 -11.24
C PHE A 25 17.25 6.25 -9.82
N LEU A 26 16.44 7.04 -9.10
CA LEU A 26 16.02 6.76 -7.73
C LEU A 26 15.12 5.52 -7.66
N SER A 27 14.13 5.40 -8.55
CA SER A 27 13.23 4.24 -8.64
C SER A 27 14.02 2.95 -8.89
N ASN A 28 14.89 2.94 -9.92
CA ASN A 28 15.75 1.80 -10.23
C ASN A 28 16.70 1.46 -9.07
N THR A 29 17.31 2.48 -8.45
CA THR A 29 18.24 2.27 -7.33
C THR A 29 17.51 1.63 -6.14
N ILE A 30 16.33 2.15 -5.76
CA ILE A 30 15.52 1.59 -4.67
C ILE A 30 15.10 0.16 -5.01
N HIS A 31 14.65 -0.10 -6.24
CA HIS A 31 14.24 -1.42 -6.68
C HIS A 31 15.41 -2.41 -6.63
N LEU A 32 16.57 -2.04 -7.16
CA LEU A 32 17.78 -2.88 -7.13
C LEU A 32 18.27 -3.14 -5.70
N LEU A 33 18.30 -2.13 -4.84
CA LEU A 33 18.74 -2.28 -3.44
C LEU A 33 17.81 -3.23 -2.66
N LEU A 34 16.49 -3.08 -2.85
CA LEU A 34 15.51 -3.92 -2.18
C LEU A 34 15.47 -5.34 -2.75
N ASN A 35 15.65 -5.49 -4.07
CA ASN A 35 15.70 -6.78 -4.72
C ASN A 35 17.00 -7.54 -4.40
N PHE A 36 18.16 -6.87 -4.41
CA PHE A 36 19.44 -7.46 -4.02
C PHE A 36 19.41 -8.01 -2.59
N TRP A 37 18.76 -7.29 -1.68
CA TRP A 37 18.54 -7.79 -0.32
C TRP A 37 17.55 -8.97 -0.29
N ALA A 38 16.50 -8.96 -1.13
CA ALA A 38 15.48 -10.00 -1.19
C ALA A 38 15.90 -11.28 -1.95
N TRP A 39 16.98 -11.22 -2.74
CA TRP A 39 17.56 -12.35 -3.50
C TRP A 39 17.96 -13.57 -2.65
N ARG A 40 17.96 -13.44 -1.32
CA ARG A 40 18.38 -14.50 -0.42
C ARG A 40 17.34 -15.58 -0.14
N SER A 41 16.08 -15.48 -0.59
CA SER A 41 15.03 -16.39 -0.05
C SER A 41 14.02 -17.08 -0.98
N ALA A 42 13.75 -16.68 -2.23
CA ALA A 42 12.80 -17.44 -3.07
C ALA A 42 12.88 -17.13 -4.58
N ALA A 43 13.67 -17.92 -5.33
CA ALA A 43 13.95 -17.71 -6.76
C ALA A 43 12.70 -17.66 -7.67
N THR A 44 11.67 -18.46 -7.41
CA THR A 44 10.53 -18.63 -8.34
C THR A 44 9.50 -17.50 -8.28
N LEU A 45 9.27 -16.93 -7.09
CA LEU A 45 8.34 -15.81 -6.93
C LEU A 45 8.97 -14.49 -7.45
N GLN A 46 10.30 -14.41 -7.46
CA GLN A 46 11.08 -13.25 -7.90
C GLN A 46 10.93 -12.96 -9.41
N TRP A 47 10.95 -13.98 -10.27
CA TRP A 47 10.86 -13.77 -11.73
C TRP A 47 9.56 -13.09 -12.17
N ARG A 48 8.42 -13.43 -11.56
CA ARG A 48 7.13 -12.76 -11.84
C ARG A 48 7.17 -11.28 -11.44
N TYR A 49 7.72 -10.95 -10.27
CA TYR A 49 7.81 -9.56 -9.82
C TYR A 49 8.80 -8.74 -10.66
N ILE A 50 9.92 -9.34 -11.05
CA ILE A 50 10.90 -8.71 -11.96
C ILE A 50 10.25 -8.46 -13.33
N ALA A 51 9.49 -9.42 -13.88
CA ALA A 51 8.80 -9.24 -15.15
C ALA A 51 7.78 -8.08 -15.09
N LEU A 52 6.95 -8.02 -14.03
CA LEU A 52 6.00 -6.93 -13.83
C LEU A 52 6.70 -5.58 -13.65
N TYR A 53 7.83 -5.55 -12.93
CA TYR A 53 8.66 -4.36 -12.78
C TYR A 53 9.21 -3.88 -14.13
N VAL A 54 9.83 -4.78 -14.91
CA VAL A 54 10.40 -4.43 -16.23
C VAL A 54 9.33 -3.91 -17.18
N VAL A 55 8.16 -4.54 -17.23
CA VAL A 55 7.05 -4.09 -18.09
C VAL A 55 6.55 -2.70 -17.69
N SER A 56 6.31 -2.48 -16.40
CA SER A 56 5.83 -1.18 -15.91
C SER A 56 6.89 -0.07 -16.04
N GLU A 57 8.16 -0.38 -15.80
CA GLU A 57 9.28 0.53 -16.01
C GLU A 57 9.48 0.85 -17.50
N ALA A 58 9.28 -0.11 -18.39
CA ALA A 58 9.33 0.15 -19.84
C ALA A 58 8.23 1.14 -20.27
N ILE A 59 7.01 1.01 -19.74
CA ILE A 59 5.90 1.95 -20.00
C ILE A 59 6.21 3.34 -19.45
N ALA A 60 6.70 3.44 -18.21
CA ALA A 60 7.10 4.73 -17.66
C ALA A 60 8.26 5.35 -18.45
N GLY A 61 9.23 4.53 -18.87
CA GLY A 61 10.38 4.92 -19.66
C GLY A 61 10.01 5.48 -21.04
N THR A 62 9.05 4.87 -21.75
CA THR A 62 8.57 5.40 -23.04
C THR A 62 7.90 6.75 -22.88
N ILE A 63 7.08 6.93 -21.84
CA ILE A 63 6.45 8.22 -21.52
C ILE A 63 7.51 9.26 -21.14
N GLY A 64 8.50 8.89 -20.31
CA GLY A 64 9.60 9.78 -19.93
C GLY A 64 10.49 10.19 -21.11
N TRP A 65 10.72 9.28 -22.04
CA TRP A 65 11.41 9.57 -23.30
C TRP A 65 10.61 10.56 -24.15
N GLN A 66 9.30 10.36 -24.28
CA GLN A 66 8.42 11.27 -25.02
C GLN A 66 8.43 12.67 -24.39
N LEU A 67 8.35 12.78 -23.06
CA LEU A 67 8.48 14.07 -22.34
C LEU A 67 9.83 14.74 -22.61
N THR A 68 10.91 13.95 -22.63
CA THR A 68 12.24 14.48 -22.93
C THR A 68 12.31 14.99 -24.38
N SER A 69 11.72 14.27 -25.33
CA SER A 69 11.64 14.68 -26.73
C SER A 69 10.84 15.98 -26.89
N MET A 70 9.69 16.11 -26.22
CA MET A 70 8.89 17.34 -26.21
C MET A 70 9.67 18.53 -25.63
N ALA A 71 10.44 18.29 -24.56
CA ALA A 71 11.33 19.29 -23.97
C ALA A 71 12.35 19.84 -24.99
N HIS A 72 12.90 18.95 -25.83
CA HIS A 72 13.88 19.31 -26.87
C HIS A 72 13.22 19.96 -28.09
N ALA A 73 11.98 19.58 -28.42
CA ALA A 73 11.18 20.23 -29.45
C ALA A 73 10.77 21.67 -29.08
N GLY A 74 10.87 22.03 -27.79
CA GLY A 74 10.55 23.37 -27.29
C GLY A 74 9.13 23.49 -26.72
N ASP A 75 8.40 22.39 -26.58
CA ASP A 75 7.07 22.35 -26.00
C ASP A 75 7.10 22.64 -24.50
N ASP A 76 6.07 23.30 -23.98
CA ASP A 76 5.98 23.59 -22.55
C ASP A 76 5.61 22.33 -21.74
N LEU A 77 6.56 21.82 -20.97
CA LEU A 77 6.32 20.68 -20.09
C LEU A 77 5.40 21.00 -18.91
N ARG A 78 5.12 22.28 -18.64
CA ARG A 78 4.20 22.71 -17.57
C ARG A 78 2.79 22.97 -18.07
N GLN A 79 2.52 22.73 -19.35
CA GLN A 79 1.18 22.86 -19.89
C GLN A 79 0.22 21.90 -19.17
N SER A 80 -0.94 22.42 -18.78
CA SER A 80 -2.02 21.62 -18.22
C SER A 80 -2.63 20.70 -19.27
N GLY A 81 -3.18 19.57 -18.84
CA GLY A 81 -3.79 18.57 -19.72
C GLY A 81 -2.89 17.35 -19.92
N LEU A 82 -2.58 17.01 -21.17
CA LEU A 82 -1.90 15.75 -21.53
C LEU A 82 -0.51 15.63 -20.88
N THR A 83 0.30 16.69 -20.92
CA THR A 83 1.66 16.65 -20.36
C THR A 83 1.63 16.44 -18.85
N ALA A 84 0.69 17.08 -18.14
CA ALA A 84 0.48 16.87 -16.71
C ALA A 84 0.07 15.42 -16.40
N TYR A 85 -0.81 14.82 -17.22
CA TYR A 85 -1.22 13.42 -17.08
C TYR A 85 -0.06 12.45 -17.30
N MET A 86 0.82 12.72 -18.27
CA MET A 86 2.02 11.92 -18.51
C MET A 86 2.99 11.94 -17.31
N PHE A 87 3.17 13.11 -16.67
CA PHE A 87 3.93 13.19 -15.42
C PHE A 87 3.27 12.39 -14.29
N ASP A 88 1.94 12.44 -14.17
CA ASP A 88 1.21 11.72 -13.13
C ASP A 88 1.37 10.20 -13.28
N ILE A 89 1.25 9.66 -14.50
CA ILE A 89 1.50 8.23 -14.76
C ILE A 89 2.90 7.83 -14.33
N VAL A 90 3.93 8.63 -14.68
CA VAL A 90 5.31 8.33 -14.31
C VAL A 90 5.49 8.35 -12.79
N TYR A 91 4.94 9.35 -12.10
CA TYR A 91 5.04 9.44 -10.64
C TYR A 91 4.29 8.33 -9.92
N ILE A 92 3.08 7.97 -10.38
CA ILE A 92 2.32 6.85 -9.84
C ILE A 92 3.08 5.55 -10.06
N THR A 93 3.71 5.36 -11.22
CA THR A 93 4.51 4.15 -11.50
C THR A 93 5.67 4.03 -10.53
N TRP A 94 6.43 5.11 -10.30
CA TRP A 94 7.51 5.10 -9.31
C TRP A 94 6.99 4.88 -7.89
N PHE A 95 5.86 5.48 -7.52
CA PHE A 95 5.22 5.23 -6.23
C PHE A 95 4.86 3.76 -6.06
N VAL A 96 4.27 3.13 -7.08
CA VAL A 96 3.94 1.70 -7.08
C VAL A 96 5.19 0.85 -6.99
N HIS A 97 6.27 1.18 -7.69
CA HIS A 97 7.55 0.47 -7.58
C HIS A 97 8.14 0.56 -6.17
N ILE A 98 8.14 1.74 -5.56
CA ILE A 98 8.63 1.93 -4.19
C ILE A 98 7.71 1.19 -3.20
N ALA A 99 6.39 1.32 -3.35
CA ALA A 99 5.41 0.66 -2.49
C ALA A 99 5.52 -0.86 -2.57
N THR A 100 5.59 -1.44 -3.78
CA THR A 100 5.76 -2.89 -3.96
C THR A 100 7.10 -3.37 -3.41
N ALA A 101 8.16 -2.59 -3.56
CA ALA A 101 9.48 -2.93 -3.02
C ALA A 101 9.52 -2.83 -1.48
N LEU A 102 8.81 -1.88 -0.86
CA LEU A 102 8.72 -1.72 0.60
C LEU A 102 7.81 -2.77 1.27
N VAL A 103 6.68 -3.11 0.64
CA VAL A 103 5.65 -3.99 1.21
C VAL A 103 6.08 -5.46 1.18
N SER A 104 6.99 -5.86 0.29
CA SER A 104 7.31 -7.28 0.08
C SER A 104 8.18 -7.94 1.18
N ARG A 105 8.70 -7.20 2.17
CA ARG A 105 9.59 -7.81 3.20
C ARG A 105 9.34 -7.44 4.66
N ARG A 106 8.72 -6.29 4.97
CA ARG A 106 8.44 -5.88 6.36
C ARG A 106 7.03 -6.15 6.86
N PHE A 107 6.09 -6.48 5.97
CA PHE A 107 4.71 -6.77 6.39
C PHE A 107 4.56 -8.12 7.10
N TRP A 108 5.50 -9.07 6.92
CA TRP A 108 5.51 -10.31 7.70
C TRP A 108 5.78 -10.06 9.21
N TRP A 109 6.44 -8.95 9.56
CA TRP A 109 6.71 -8.61 10.97
C TRP A 109 5.48 -8.07 11.71
N THR A 110 4.46 -7.54 11.02
CA THR A 110 3.19 -7.18 11.67
C THR A 110 2.46 -8.44 12.15
N TYR A 111 2.57 -9.57 11.42
CA TYR A 111 2.10 -10.88 11.89
C TYR A 111 2.87 -11.41 13.11
N ALA A 112 4.18 -11.14 13.22
CA ALA A 112 4.99 -11.57 14.37
C ALA A 112 4.62 -10.84 15.66
N VAL A 113 4.22 -9.57 15.58
CA VAL A 113 3.74 -8.79 16.75
C VAL A 113 2.40 -9.33 17.26
N VAL A 114 1.52 -9.83 16.39
CA VAL A 114 0.23 -10.44 16.79
C VAL A 114 0.41 -11.77 17.53
N ARG A 115 1.46 -12.54 17.26
CA ARG A 115 1.72 -13.82 17.98
C ARG A 115 2.27 -13.61 19.39
N ARG A 116 2.90 -12.47 19.69
CA ARG A 116 3.37 -12.13 21.04
C ARG A 116 2.27 -11.40 21.81
N SER A 117 1.07 -11.96 21.85
CA SER A 117 0.25 -11.78 23.04
C SER A 117 1.04 -12.37 24.20
N PRO A 118 1.39 -11.62 25.26
CA PRO A 118 1.80 -12.24 26.49
C PRO A 118 0.58 -12.97 27.05
N LEU A 119 0.41 -14.23 26.64
CA LEU A 119 -0.38 -15.21 27.36
C LEU A 119 0.33 -15.49 28.68
N SER A 120 0.24 -14.53 29.59
CA SER A 120 0.73 -14.62 30.95
C SER A 120 -0.16 -13.76 31.84
N ARG A 121 -1.40 -14.22 32.00
CA ARG A 121 -2.10 -14.02 33.27
C ARG A 121 -2.67 -15.36 33.73
N SER A 122 -1.80 -16.07 34.44
CA SER A 122 -2.11 -16.95 35.56
C SER A 122 -3.40 -17.77 35.46
N ALA A 123 -3.27 -19.01 35.01
CA ALA A 123 -4.13 -20.09 35.49
C ALA A 123 -3.25 -21.32 35.75
N GLN A 124 -2.78 -21.39 37.00
CA GLN A 124 -2.27 -22.60 37.65
C GLN A 124 -3.28 -23.74 37.42
N PRO A 125 -2.85 -24.98 37.14
CA PRO A 125 -3.76 -26.09 36.94
C PRO A 125 -4.27 -26.59 38.30
N SER A 126 -5.58 -26.51 38.52
CA SER A 126 -6.25 -27.28 39.56
C SER A 126 -7.28 -28.17 38.87
N GLN A 127 -6.90 -29.43 38.70
CA GLN A 127 -7.85 -30.49 38.43
C GLN A 127 -8.85 -30.58 39.58
N THR A 128 -10.02 -31.12 39.22
CA THR A 128 -10.94 -31.93 40.02
C THR A 128 -12.29 -31.28 40.33
N ALA A 129 -13.30 -32.13 40.13
CA ALA A 129 -14.65 -32.10 40.67
C ALA A 129 -15.72 -31.45 39.77
N HIS A 130 -16.37 -32.36 39.02
CA HIS A 130 -17.83 -32.49 38.90
C HIS A 130 -18.66 -31.26 39.27
N GLN A 131 -19.49 -30.77 38.33
CA GLN A 131 -20.93 -30.51 38.57
C GLN A 131 -21.67 -30.04 37.31
N PRO A 132 -23.03 -30.05 37.29
CA PRO A 132 -23.83 -30.88 36.40
C PRO A 132 -24.61 -30.07 35.35
N VAL A 133 -25.42 -30.80 34.57
CA VAL A 133 -26.45 -30.34 33.62
C VAL A 133 -27.03 -28.97 34.01
N GLN A 134 -26.81 -27.94 33.16
CA GLN A 134 -27.43 -26.63 33.29
C GLN A 134 -28.76 -26.61 32.54
N GLU A 135 -29.87 -26.63 33.28
CA GLU A 135 -31.16 -26.10 32.83
C GLU A 135 -31.09 -24.56 32.69
N PRO A 136 -31.79 -23.95 31.72
CA PRO A 136 -31.72 -22.53 31.47
C PRO A 136 -32.45 -21.74 32.59
N GLN A 137 -31.68 -21.14 33.48
CA GLN A 137 -32.16 -20.18 34.47
C GLN A 137 -32.64 -18.89 33.78
N LEU A 138 -33.96 -18.76 33.62
CA LEU A 138 -34.65 -17.51 33.27
C LEU A 138 -34.28 -16.42 34.29
N THR A 139 -33.88 -15.26 33.78
CA THR A 139 -33.47 -14.12 34.63
C THR A 139 -34.65 -13.69 35.49
N LYS A 140 -34.44 -13.37 36.77
CA LYS A 140 -35.49 -12.91 37.73
C LYS A 140 -36.40 -11.76 37.18
N ARG A 141 -35.90 -11.00 36.20
CA ARG A 141 -36.67 -9.98 35.46
C ARG A 141 -37.70 -10.57 34.49
N GLN A 142 -37.37 -11.66 33.81
CA GLN A 142 -38.24 -12.38 32.87
C GLN A 142 -39.37 -13.11 33.59
N ALA A 143 -39.10 -13.72 34.74
CA ALA A 143 -40.14 -14.34 35.58
C ALA A 143 -41.18 -13.30 36.07
N LYS A 144 -40.74 -12.08 36.40
CA LYS A 144 -41.64 -10.99 36.84
C LYS A 144 -42.46 -10.40 35.67
N GLN A 145 -41.93 -10.39 34.45
CA GLN A 145 -42.68 -9.98 33.26
C GLN A 145 -43.74 -11.02 32.86
N GLN A 146 -43.41 -12.31 32.94
CA GLN A 146 -44.36 -13.39 32.65
C GLN A 146 -45.50 -13.44 33.69
N ALA A 147 -45.21 -13.22 34.98
CA ALA A 147 -46.25 -13.15 36.02
C ALA A 147 -47.19 -11.96 35.86
N ARG A 148 -46.73 -10.85 35.25
CA ARG A 148 -47.59 -9.70 34.92
C ARG A 148 -48.42 -9.94 33.67
N ALA A 149 -47.86 -10.60 32.65
CA ALA A 149 -48.59 -10.97 31.44
C ALA A 149 -49.77 -11.93 31.73
N ASN A 150 -49.56 -12.93 32.59
CA ASN A 150 -50.59 -13.90 32.95
C ASN A 150 -51.73 -13.36 33.83
N ARG A 151 -51.59 -12.16 34.43
CA ARG A 151 -52.66 -11.52 35.21
C ARG A 151 -53.61 -10.66 34.36
N GLY A 152 -53.20 -10.27 33.16
CA GLY A 152 -54.01 -9.45 32.25
C GLY A 152 -54.91 -10.25 31.30
N SER A 153 -54.75 -11.57 31.24
CA SER A 153 -55.44 -12.45 30.28
C SER A 153 -56.51 -13.36 30.91
N ARG A 154 -56.98 -13.03 32.12
CA ARG A 154 -58.17 -13.63 32.73
C ARG A 154 -59.17 -12.52 33.09
N GLN A 155 -59.80 -11.97 32.07
CA GLN A 155 -61.18 -11.49 32.12
C GLN A 155 -61.91 -12.06 30.91
#